data_AF-A0A6B2UKY9-F1
#
_entry.id   AF-A0A6B2UKY9-F1
#
_cell.length_a   1.000
_cell.length_b   1.000
_cell.length_c   1.000
_cell.angle_alpha   90.00
_cell.angle_beta   90.00
_cell.angle_gamma   90.00
#
_symmetry.space_group_name_H-M   'P 1'
#
loop_
_entity.id
_entity.type
_entity.pdbx_description
1 polymer ?
#
loop_
_entity_poly.entity_id
_entity_poly.type
_entity_poly.pdbx_seq_one_letter_code
_entity_poly.pdbx_strand_id
1 'polypeptide(L)'
;AREAAGAVRAALEPLAVDACQGAVDESTVLNVSWLVDAGRLDAFRAEAGRLAGASAPYLALVLTGPLPCYSFVSAPPLPVGA
;
A
#
# COMPACT_ATOMS: atom_id res chain seq x y z
N ALA A 1 7.65 -16.10 -0.87
CA ALA A 1 6.65 -15.11 -1.30
C ALA A 1 5.80 -14.57 -0.15
N ARG A 2 4.93 -15.38 0.49
CA ARG A 2 4.03 -14.90 1.57
C ARG A 2 4.73 -14.33 2.81
N GLU A 3 5.83 -14.95 3.24
CA GLU A 3 6.64 -14.43 4.36
C GLU A 3 7.25 -13.07 4.04
N ALA A 4 7.86 -12.93 2.86
CA ALA A 4 8.41 -11.67 2.39
C ALA A 4 7.31 -10.59 2.20
N ALA A 5 6.11 -10.96 1.75
CA ALA A 5 4.95 -10.07 1.75
C ALA A 5 4.55 -9.61 3.16
N GLY A 6 4.57 -10.51 4.14
CA GLY A 6 4.35 -10.17 5.55
C GLY A 6 5.38 -9.19 6.08
N ALA A 7 6.66 -9.39 5.74
CA ALA A 7 7.75 -8.47 6.10
C ALA A 7 7.58 -7.09 5.47
N VAL A 8 7.17 -7.01 4.19
CA VAL A 8 6.86 -5.74 3.52
C VAL A 8 5.72 -5.01 4.24
N ARG A 9 4.62 -5.71 4.53
CA ARG A 9 3.50 -5.11 5.26
C ARG A 9 3.93 -4.60 6.63
N ALA A 10 4.61 -5.43 7.42
CA ALA A 10 5.04 -5.07 8.77
C ALA A 10 5.98 -3.85 8.81
N ALA A 11 6.80 -3.66 7.77
CA ALA A 11 7.70 -2.52 7.67
C ALA A 11 6.98 -1.23 7.22
N LEU A 12 5.99 -1.31 6.33
CA LEU A 12 5.31 -0.14 5.76
C LEU A 12 4.10 0.33 6.57
N GLU A 13 3.40 -0.56 7.27
CA GLU A 13 2.19 -0.24 8.07
C GLU A 13 2.45 0.85 9.13
N PRO A 14 3.59 0.90 9.86
CA PRO A 14 3.91 1.99 10.80
C PRO A 14 4.19 3.36 10.16
N LEU A 15 4.41 3.40 8.84
CA LEU A 15 4.63 4.64 8.09
C LEU A 15 3.32 5.22 7.52
N ALA A 16 2.24 4.43 7.54
CA ALA A 16 0.92 4.84 7.10
C ALA A 16 0.04 5.31 8.26
N VAL A 17 -0.95 6.12 7.95
CA VAL A 17 -2.05 6.52 8.85
C VAL A 17 -3.11 5.41 8.89
N ASP A 18 -3.35 4.77 7.75
CA ASP A 18 -4.32 3.69 7.61
C ASP A 18 -3.90 2.75 6.47
N ALA A 19 -4.43 1.52 6.47
CA ALA A 19 -4.15 0.51 5.46
C ALA A 19 -5.43 -0.26 5.10
N CYS A 20 -5.65 -0.45 3.80
CA CYS A 20 -6.79 -1.19 3.29
C CYS A 20 -6.30 -2.40 2.47
N GLN A 21 -6.68 -3.60 2.90
CA GLN A 21 -6.33 -4.85 2.22
C GLN A 21 -7.18 -4.99 0.95
N GLY A 22 -6.53 -5.05 -0.20
CA GLY A 22 -7.13 -5.39 -1.48
C GLY A 22 -7.21 -6.90 -1.71
N ALA A 23 -7.88 -7.30 -2.79
CA ALA A 23 -7.96 -8.68 -3.22
C ALA A 23 -6.58 -9.23 -3.60
N VAL A 24 -6.34 -10.49 -3.23
CA VAL A 24 -5.14 -11.27 -3.54
C VAL A 24 -5.55 -12.53 -4.30
N ASP A 25 -4.67 -13.03 -5.15
CA ASP A 25 -4.88 -14.23 -5.96
C ASP A 25 -3.59 -15.07 -6.02
N GLU A 26 -3.56 -16.09 -6.88
CA GLU A 26 -2.40 -16.98 -7.02
C GLU A 26 -1.12 -16.26 -7.48
N SER A 27 -1.25 -15.12 -8.17
CA SER A 27 -0.13 -14.31 -8.65
C SER A 27 0.23 -13.17 -7.70
N THR A 28 -0.74 -12.70 -6.91
CA THR A 28 -0.62 -11.53 -6.04
C THR A 28 -0.68 -11.95 -4.59
N VAL A 29 0.47 -12.02 -3.92
CA VAL A 29 0.55 -12.38 -2.49
C VAL A 29 0.36 -11.20 -1.54
N LEU A 30 0.37 -9.96 -2.05
CA LEU A 30 0.13 -8.73 -1.30
C LEU A 30 -0.50 -7.68 -2.21
N ASN A 31 -1.63 -7.13 -1.80
CA ASN A 31 -2.28 -5.98 -2.44
C ASN A 31 -2.85 -5.10 -1.33
N VAL A 32 -2.22 -3.97 -1.06
CA VAL A 32 -2.61 -3.08 0.05
C VAL A 32 -2.55 -1.64 -0.43
N SER A 33 -3.59 -0.89 -0.13
CA SER A 33 -3.58 0.58 -0.23
C SER A 33 -3.15 1.14 1.11
N TRP A 34 -2.21 2.09 1.11
CA TRP A 34 -1.80 2.81 2.32
C TRP A 34 -2.19 4.29 2.23
N LEU A 35 -2.83 4.80 3.27
CA LEU A 35 -3.06 6.23 3.44
C LEU A 35 -1.83 6.78 4.16
N VAL A 36 -1.07 7.65 3.51
CA VAL A 36 0.19 8.16 4.04
C VAL A 36 0.08 9.66 4.26
N ASP A 37 0.53 10.13 5.42
CA ASP A 37 0.67 11.57 5.68
C ASP A 37 1.64 12.20 4.67
N ALA A 38 1.28 13.37 4.14
CA ALA A 38 2.07 14.02 3.09
C ALA A 38 3.53 14.29 3.51
N GLY A 39 3.77 14.61 4.79
CA GLY A 39 5.11 14.84 5.33
C GLY A 39 5.94 13.56 5.52
N ARG A 40 5.31 12.38 5.44
CA ARG A 40 5.98 11.07 5.56
C ARG A 40 6.08 10.32 4.23
N LEU A 41 5.55 10.87 3.14
CA LEU A 41 5.50 10.21 1.83
C LEU A 41 6.88 9.78 1.31
N ASP A 42 7.89 10.64 1.47
CA ASP A 42 9.25 10.34 1.00
C ASP A 42 9.90 9.21 1.83
N ALA A 43 9.69 9.22 3.14
CA ALA A 43 10.15 8.14 4.02
C ALA A 43 9.48 6.80 3.67
N PHE A 44 8.17 6.83 3.39
CA PHE A 44 7.43 5.66 2.94
C PHE A 44 8.00 5.10 1.62
N ARG A 45 8.23 5.98 0.62
CA ARG A 45 8.79 5.60 -0.68
C ARG A 45 10.20 5.04 -0.56
N ALA A 46 11.04 5.65 0.27
CA ALA A 46 12.41 5.18 0.50
C ALA A 46 12.41 3.77 1.10
N GLU A 47 11.57 3.51 2.09
CA GLU A 47 11.47 2.19 2.72
C GLU A 47 10.89 1.15 1.77
N ALA A 48 9.85 1.48 1.01
CA ALA A 48 9.31 0.61 -0.03
C ALA A 48 10.36 0.26 -1.10
N GLY A 49 11.17 1.23 -1.53
CA GLY A 49 12.27 1.01 -2.48
C GLY A 49 13.35 0.08 -1.92
N ARG A 50 13.73 0.26 -0.65
CA ARG A 50 14.69 -0.62 0.04
C ARG A 50 14.19 -2.07 0.11
N LEU A 51 12.91 -2.25 0.44
CA LEU A 51 12.26 -3.56 0.53
C LEU A 51 12.10 -4.22 -0.83
N ALA A 52 11.80 -3.45 -1.90
CA ALA A 52 11.74 -3.95 -3.25
C ALA A 52 13.08 -4.57 -3.68
N GLY A 53 14.20 -3.89 -3.38
CA GLY A 53 15.53 -4.43 -3.65
C GLY A 53 15.84 -5.70 -2.86
N ALA A 54 15.56 -5.72 -1.56
CA ALA A 54 15.82 -6.88 -0.70
C ALA A 54 14.92 -8.09 -1.04
N SER A 55 13.70 -7.83 -1.50
CA SER A 55 12.71 -8.87 -1.80
C SER A 55 12.73 -9.33 -3.25
N ALA A 56 13.47 -8.65 -4.14
CA ALA A 56 13.52 -8.93 -5.57
C ALA A 56 13.75 -10.42 -5.95
N PRO A 57 14.54 -11.22 -5.21
CA PRO A 57 14.67 -12.65 -5.49
C PRO A 57 13.39 -13.48 -5.25
N TYR A 58 12.42 -12.94 -4.51
CA TYR A 58 11.26 -13.68 -3.99
C TYR A 58 9.90 -13.07 -4.35
N LEU A 59 9.84 -11.77 -4.64
CA LEU A 59 8.65 -11.07 -5.12
C LEU A 59 9.01 -9.77 -5.87
N ALA A 60 8.16 -9.40 -6.83
CA ALA A 60 8.18 -8.06 -7.40
C ALA A 60 7.28 -7.14 -6.56
N LEU A 61 7.85 -6.08 -5.99
CA LEU A 61 7.09 -5.05 -5.27
C LEU A 61 6.85 -3.86 -6.21
N VAL A 62 5.59 -3.54 -6.47
CA VAL A 62 5.18 -2.39 -7.28
C VAL A 62 4.45 -1.38 -6.40
N LEU A 63 4.89 -0.14 -6.43
CA LEU A 63 4.24 0.96 -5.72
C LEU A 63 3.56 1.89 -6.73
N THR A 64 2.25 2.07 -6.59
CA THR A 64 1.45 2.98 -7.43
C THR A 64 1.04 4.21 -6.62
N GLY A 65 1.28 5.42 -7.17
CA GLY A 65 0.75 6.66 -6.61
C GLY A 65 1.78 7.78 -6.33
N PRO A 66 1.38 8.85 -5.61
CA PRO A 66 0.11 8.96 -4.87
C PRO A 66 -1.12 8.93 -5.80
N LEU A 67 -2.13 8.18 -5.38
CA LEU A 67 -3.45 8.12 -6.03
C LEU A 67 -4.45 8.86 -5.13
N PRO A 68 -5.62 9.28 -5.65
CA PRO A 68 -6.68 9.78 -4.79
C PRO A 68 -7.08 8.71 -3.77
N CYS A 69 -7.52 9.13 -2.58
CA CYS A 69 -7.78 8.26 -1.42
C CYS A 69 -9.06 7.39 -1.55
N TYR A 70 -9.36 6.87 -2.74
CA TYR A 70 -10.59 6.13 -3.04
C TYR A 70 -10.79 4.91 -2.13
N SER A 71 -9.70 4.23 -1.74
CA SER A 71 -9.78 3.07 -0.84
C SER A 71 -10.17 3.39 0.61
N PHE A 72 -10.22 4.67 0.99
CA PHE A 72 -10.44 5.12 2.37
C PHE A 72 -11.72 5.96 2.54
N VAL A 73 -12.42 6.25 1.43
CA VAL A 73 -13.69 6.99 1.47
C VAL A 73 -14.83 6.00 1.55
N SER A 74 -15.41 5.84 2.75
CA SER A 74 -16.63 5.02 2.97
C SER A 74 -17.93 5.80 2.78
N ALA A 75 -17.88 7.07 2.36
CA ALA A 75 -19.08 7.86 2.18
C ALA A 75 -19.89 7.33 0.98
N PRO A 76 -21.18 7.01 1.14
CA PRO A 76 -22.02 6.68 0.00
C PRO A 76 -22.04 7.88 -0.96
N PRO A 77 -22.07 7.65 -2.28
CA PRO A 77 -22.14 8.73 -3.24
C PRO A 77 -23.35 9.62 -2.92
N LEU A 78 -23.08 10.90 -2.70
CA LEU A 78 -24.14 11.89 -2.56
C LEU A 78 -24.77 12.10 -3.95
N PRO A 79 -26.11 12.13 -4.05
CA PRO A 79 -26.76 12.48 -5.30
C PRO A 79 -26.34 13.89 -5.71
N VAL A 80 -26.00 14.06 -6.98
CA VAL A 80 -25.76 15.39 -7.57
C VAL A 80 -27.09 16.13 -7.62
N GLY A 81 -27.20 17.26 -6.90
CA GLY A 81 -28.32 18.21 -7.05
C GLY A 81 -29.24 18.42 -5.83
N ALA A 82 -28.76 18.25 -4.59
CA ALA A 82 -29.48 18.69 -3.39
C ALA A 82 -29.32 20.20 -3.15
#